data_AF-A0A7L0A2Y0-F1
#
_entry.id   AF-A0A7L0A2Y0-F1
#
_cell.length_a   1.000
_cell.length_b   1.000
_cell.length_c   1.000
_cell.angle_alpha   90.00
_cell.angle_beta   90.00
_cell.angle_gamma   90.00
#
_symmetry.space_group_name_H-M   'P 1'
#
loop_
_entity.id
_entity.type
_entity.pdbx_description
1 polymer ?
#
loop_
_entity_poly.entity_id
_entity_poly.type
_entity_poly.pdbx_seq_one_letter_code
_entity_poly.pdbx_strand_id
1 'polypeptide(L)'
;QKWYLATADKDKKKMVRELMQVVLARKPKMCSFLEWRDLKVVYKRYASLYFCCAIEGQDNELITLELIHRYVELLDKYFGSV
;
A
#
# COMPACT_ATOMS: atom_id res chain seq x y z
N GLN A 1 -10.31 -2.67 -0.87
CA GLN A 1 -9.23 -3.66 -1.04
C GLN A 1 -9.30 -4.25 -2.44
N LYS A 2 -8.18 -4.30 -3.17
CA LYS A 2 -8.09 -4.90 -4.50
C LYS A 2 -7.05 -6.03 -4.45
N TRP A 3 -7.42 -7.19 -4.99
CA TRP A 3 -6.58 -8.38 -5.06
C TRP A 3 -6.31 -8.69 -6.52
N TYR A 4 -5.05 -8.75 -6.92
CA TYR A 4 -4.62 -9.00 -8.29
C TYR A 4 -4.30 -10.48 -8.55
N LEU A 5 -4.20 -11.28 -7.48
CA LEU A 5 -4.04 -12.72 -7.53
C LEU A 5 -5.26 -13.41 -6.91
N ALA A 6 -5.51 -14.65 -7.35
CA ALA A 6 -6.53 -15.49 -6.74
C ALA A 6 -6.09 -15.86 -5.32
N THR A 7 -6.88 -15.46 -4.32
CA THR A 7 -6.59 -15.69 -2.91
C THR A 7 -7.89 -16.02 -2.18
N ALA A 8 -7.86 -16.96 -1.25
CA ALA A 8 -9.03 -17.31 -0.45
C ALA A 8 -9.40 -16.18 0.51
N ASP A 9 -10.70 -15.96 0.76
CA ASP A 9 -11.15 -14.82 1.57
C ASP A 9 -10.67 -14.87 3.03
N LYS A 10 -10.47 -16.07 3.56
CA LYS A 10 -9.86 -16.27 4.89
C LYS A 10 -8.45 -15.67 4.94
N ASP A 11 -7.65 -15.93 3.91
CA ASP A 11 -6.28 -15.44 3.82
C ASP A 11 -6.24 -13.94 3.54
N LYS A 12 -7.11 -13.43 2.67
CA LYS A 12 -7.26 -11.98 2.45
C LYS A 12 -7.50 -11.23 3.77
N LYS A 13 -8.44 -11.70 4.59
CA LYS A 13 -8.75 -11.11 5.90
C LYS A 13 -7.59 -11.22 6.90
N LYS A 14 -6.80 -12.29 6.84
CA LYS A 14 -5.59 -12.45 7.68
C LYS A 14 -4.51 -11.45 7.26
N MET A 15 -4.20 -11.40 5.96
CA MET A 15 -3.18 -10.54 5.38
C MET A 15 -3.48 -9.06 5.61
N VAL A 16 -4.74 -8.62 5.42
CA VAL A 16 -5.13 -7.22 5.67
C VAL A 16 -4.92 -6.82 7.13
N ARG A 17 -5.34 -7.65 8.09
CA ARG A 17 -5.18 -7.35 9.51
C ARG A 17 -3.70 -7.24 9.91
N GLU A 18 -2.90 -8.21 9.46
CA GLU A 18 -1.47 -8.24 9.73
C GLU A 18 -0.77 -7.01 9.14
N LEU A 19 -1.03 -6.70 7.87
CA LEU A 19 -0.40 -5.59 7.19
C LEU A 19 -0.81 -4.23 7.79
N MET A 20 -2.08 -4.07 8.17
CA MET A 20 -2.54 -2.87 8.85
C MET A 20 -1.82 -2.66 10.18
N GLN A 21 -1.68 -3.72 11.00
CA GLN A 21 -0.95 -3.62 12.27
C GLN A 21 0.49 -3.18 12.06
N VAL A 22 1.18 -3.75 11.08
CA VAL A 22 2.58 -3.41 10.77
C VAL A 22 2.70 -1.97 10.29
N VAL A 23 1.86 -1.52 9.34
CA VAL A 23 1.94 -0.17 8.76
C VAL A 23 1.57 0.90 9.79
N LEU A 24 0.53 0.68 10.59
CA LEU A 24 0.06 1.66 11.58
C LEU A 24 1.02 1.81 12.77
N ALA A 25 1.82 0.79 13.07
CA ALA A 25 2.82 0.85 14.14
C ALA A 25 4.07 1.68 13.76
N ARG A 26 4.23 2.09 12.49
CA ARG A 26 5.43 2.79 12.00
C ARG A 26 5.38 4.30 12.25
N LYS A 27 6.54 4.88 12.56
CA LYS A 27 6.70 6.33 12.78
C LYS A 27 6.73 7.09 11.44
N PRO A 28 6.27 8.36 11.38
CA PRO A 28 6.13 9.11 10.12
C PRO A 28 7.41 9.29 9.27
N LYS A 29 8.60 9.23 9.88
CA LYS A 29 9.90 9.39 9.19
C LYS A 29 10.54 8.07 8.76
N MET A 30 9.86 6.94 8.95
CA MET A 30 10.37 5.64 8.51
C MET A 30 10.27 5.49 6.99
N CYS A 31 11.08 4.60 6.43
CA CYS A 31 11.03 4.27 5.02
C CYS A 31 9.60 3.88 4.58
N SER A 32 9.21 4.35 3.39
CA SER A 32 7.94 4.02 2.73
C SER A 32 7.90 2.58 2.19
N PHE A 33 9.01 1.84 2.33
CA PHE A 33 9.16 0.45 1.92
C PHE A 33 9.41 -0.42 3.16
N LEU A 34 8.82 -1.61 3.16
CA LEU A 34 9.07 -2.63 4.18
C LEU A 34 9.01 -4.02 3.54
N GLU A 35 9.84 -4.93 4.03
CA GLU A 35 9.75 -6.35 3.69
C GLU A 35 8.67 -7.00 4.56
N TRP A 36 7.79 -7.77 3.91
CA TRP A 36 6.72 -8.48 4.59
C TRP A 36 6.50 -9.81 3.89
N ARG A 37 6.91 -10.89 4.57
CA ARG A 37 6.99 -12.24 3.97
C ARG A 37 7.89 -12.20 2.73
N ASP A 38 7.53 -12.92 1.68
CA ASP A 38 8.27 -12.95 0.40
C ASP A 38 7.91 -11.78 -0.54
N LEU A 39 7.29 -10.72 0.01
CA LEU A 39 6.84 -9.55 -0.73
C LEU A 39 7.44 -8.28 -0.15
N LYS A 40 7.50 -7.25 -0.99
CA LYS A 40 7.81 -5.89 -0.57
C LYS A 40 6.52 -5.09 -0.48
N VAL A 41 6.37 -4.30 0.57
CA VAL A 41 5.21 -3.43 0.74
C VAL A 41 5.66 -1.99 0.60
N VAL A 42 5.02 -1.29 -0.33
CA VAL A 42 5.14 0.14 -0.55
C VAL A 42 3.91 0.81 0.05
N TYR A 43 4.11 1.76 0.96
CA TYR A 43 3.00 2.48 1.58
C TYR A 43 3.26 3.98 1.64
N LYS A 44 2.19 4.76 1.50
CA LYS A 44 2.21 6.22 1.62
C LYS A 44 0.97 6.70 2.33
N ARG A 45 1.16 7.66 3.24
CA ARG A 45 0.07 8.34 3.94
C ARG A 45 -0.23 9.67 3.25
N TYR A 46 -1.49 9.87 2.86
CA TYR A 46 -2.05 11.13 2.39
C TYR A 46 -3.13 11.57 3.39
N ALA A 47 -2.95 12.73 4.03
CA ALA A 47 -3.79 13.20 5.13
C ALA A 47 -3.97 12.13 6.24
N SER A 48 -5.17 11.58 6.42
CA SER A 48 -5.49 10.51 7.38
C SER A 48 -5.49 9.11 6.76
N LEU A 49 -5.40 9.00 5.42
CA LEU A 49 -5.52 7.75 4.69
C LEU A 49 -4.16 7.13 4.36
N TYR A 50 -4.11 5.81 4.46
CA TYR A 50 -2.95 5.00 4.08
C TYR A 50 -3.26 4.25 2.78
N PHE A 51 -2.35 4.39 1.82
CA PHE A 51 -2.31 3.61 0.60
C PHE A 51 -1.18 2.59 0.74
N CYS A 52 -1.48 1.32 0.48
CA CYS A 52 -0.53 0.22 0.59
C CYS A 52 -0.60 -0.67 -0.66
N CYS A 53 0.55 -0.96 -1.24
CA CYS A 53 0.75 -1.88 -2.35
C CYS A 53 1.73 -2.98 -1.91
N ALA A 54 1.39 -4.24 -2.16
CA ALA A 54 2.34 -5.35 -2.04
C ALA A 54 2.83 -5.69 -3.45
N ILE A 55 4.15 -5.72 -3.64
CA ILE A 55 4.84 -5.95 -4.90
C ILE A 55 5.86 -7.08 -4.75
N GLU A 56 6.29 -7.66 -5.87
CA GLU A 56 7.27 -8.74 -5.88
C GLU A 56 8.68 -8.20 -5.59
N GLY A 57 9.60 -9.08 -5.17
CA GLY A 57 10.97 -8.67 -4.81
C GLY A 57 11.76 -8.02 -5.95
N GLN A 58 11.40 -8.33 -7.19
CA GLN A 58 12.01 -7.82 -8.42
C GLN A 58 11.43 -6.48 -8.91
N ASP A 59 10.30 -6.05 -8.34
CA ASP A 59 9.65 -4.81 -8.72
C ASP A 59 10.36 -3.59 -8.13
N ASN A 60 10.20 -2.45 -8.80
CA ASN A 60 10.77 -1.18 -8.35
C ASN A 60 9.83 -0.49 -7.34
N GLU A 61 10.36 -0.20 -6.16
CA GLU A 61 9.59 0.41 -5.08
C GLU A 61 9.25 1.87 -5.36
N LEU A 62 10.16 2.62 -5.99
CA LEU A 62 9.98 4.03 -6.31
C LEU A 62 8.90 4.24 -7.37
N ILE A 63 8.87 3.42 -8.43
CA ILE A 63 7.81 3.52 -9.45
C ILE A 63 6.44 3.16 -8.87
N THR A 64 6.40 2.22 -7.93
CA THR A 64 5.17 1.87 -7.21
C THR A 64 4.71 3.03 -6.31
N LEU A 65 5.65 3.75 -5.70
CA LEU A 65 5.33 4.93 -4.90
C LEU A 65 4.75 6.06 -5.77
N GLU A 66 5.32 6.28 -6.96
CA GLU A 66 4.79 7.22 -7.95
C GLU A 66 3.41 6.79 -8.49
N LEU A 67 3.19 5.49 -8.67
CA LEU A 67 1.87 4.95 -9.05
C LEU A 67 0.81 5.30 -8.00
N ILE A 68 1.13 5.14 -6.71
CA ILE A 68 0.23 5.54 -5.63
C ILE A 68 -0.06 7.05 -5.73
N HIS A 69 0.97 7.87 -5.95
CA HIS A 69 0.78 9.32 -6.07
C HIS A 69 -0.12 9.69 -7.25
N ARG A 70 0.14 9.12 -8.44
CA ARG A 70 -0.70 9.31 -9.63
C ARG A 70 -2.14 8.87 -9.38
N TYR A 71 -2.35 7.77 -8.66
CA TYR A 71 -3.70 7.34 -8.32
C TYR A 71 -4.42 8.38 -7.45
N VAL A 72 -3.74 8.97 -6.47
CA VAL A 72 -4.31 10.06 -5.64
C VAL A 72 -4.59 11.31 -6.47
N GLU A 73 -3.70 11.70 -7.38
CA GLU A 73 -3.94 12.83 -8.31
C GLU A 73 -5.19 12.60 -9.18
N LEU A 74 -5.39 11.36 -9.65
CA LEU A 74 -6.56 11.01 -10.45
C LEU A 74 -7.85 11.07 -9.61
N LEU A 75 -7.80 10.65 -8.35
CA LEU A 75 -8.92 10.79 -7.43
C LEU A 75 -9.25 12.26 -7.16
N ASP A 76 -8.24 13.10 -6.92
CA ASP A 76 -8.44 14.54 -6.71
C ASP A 76 -9.03 15.21 -7.95
N LYS A 77 -8.53 14.87 -9.14
CA LYS A 77 -9.05 15.39 -10.40
C LYS A 77 -10.50 14.96 -10.67
N TYR A 78 -10.87 13.74 -10.29
CA TYR A 78 -12.20 13.20 -10.55
C TYR A 78 -13.25 13.69 -9.55
N PHE A 79 -12.92 13.69 -8.25
CA PHE A 79 -13.86 14.04 -7.18
C PHE A 79 -13.79 15.51 -6.74
N GLY A 80 -12.65 16.18 -6.97
CA GLY A 80 -12.38 17.55 -6.57
C GLY A 80 -12.09 17.69 -5.07
N SER A 81 -10.88 18.12 -4.71
CA SER A 81 -10.45 18.37 -3.32
C SER A 81 -10.54 17.13 -2.42
N VAL A 82 -9.77 16.08 -2.75
CA VAL A 82 -9.66 14.82 -1.97
C VAL A 82 -8.45 14.78 -1.05
#